data_AF-A0A3C0SJS0-F1
#
_entry.id   AF-A0A3C0SJS0-F1
#
_cell.length_a   1.000
_cell.length_b   1.000
_cell.length_c   1.000
_cell.angle_alpha   90.00
_cell.angle_beta   90.00
_cell.angle_gamma   90.00
#
_symmetry.space_group_name_H-M   'P 1'
#
loop_
_entity.id
_entity.type
_entity.pdbx_description
1 polymer ?
#
loop_
_entity_poly.entity_id
_entity_poly.type
_entity_poly.pdbx_seq_one_letter_code
_entity_poly.pdbx_strand_id
1 'polypeptide(L)'
;MADDVIKVGYLAALTGDWAAYGQTELNAAKLAVAEINAKGGVLGKQIQLFPYDFRTRPEDAVNAFRRMAENDKVVAVVGANGSGINIATAPLANRYKVPQIGTVSTNLLVTVNDQGEL
;
A
#
# COMPACT_ATOMS: atom_id res chain seq x y z
N MET A 1 25.66 1.12 -7.96
CA MET A 1 24.99 2.43 -7.93
C MET A 1 23.63 2.21 -7.28
N ALA A 2 23.29 2.94 -6.24
CA ALA A 2 22.01 2.76 -5.55
C ALA A 2 20.89 3.32 -6.45
N ASP A 3 19.84 2.54 -6.70
CA ASP A 3 18.67 2.96 -7.50
C ASP A 3 18.23 4.39 -7.10
N ASP A 4 18.11 5.29 -8.08
CA ASP A 4 17.72 6.69 -7.90
C ASP A 4 16.22 6.88 -7.59
N VAL A 5 15.52 5.76 -7.40
CA VAL A 5 14.08 5.70 -7.25
C VAL A 5 13.69 4.94 -5.98
N ILE A 6 12.84 5.58 -5.18
CA ILE A 6 12.14 4.97 -4.05
C ILE A 6 10.86 4.34 -4.60
N LYS A 7 10.83 3.02 -4.64
CA LYS A 7 9.67 2.25 -5.13
C LYS A 7 8.65 2.08 -4.01
N VAL A 8 7.43 2.57 -4.21
CA VAL A 8 6.35 2.49 -3.23
C VAL A 8 5.19 1.72 -3.84
N GLY A 9 4.74 0.66 -3.17
CA GLY A 9 3.56 -0.08 -3.56
C GLY A 9 2.29 0.70 -3.19
N TYR A 10 1.29 0.69 -4.07
CA TYR A 10 -0.01 1.26 -3.78
C TYR A 10 -1.09 0.19 -3.96
N LEU A 11 -1.63 -0.32 -2.85
CA LEU A 11 -2.58 -1.42 -2.86
C LEU A 11 -3.99 -0.87 -2.71
N ALA A 12 -4.79 -0.93 -3.77
CA ALA A 12 -6.13 -0.34 -3.75
C ALA A 12 -7.20 -1.16 -4.47
N ALA A 13 -8.47 -0.91 -4.15
CA ALA A 13 -9.59 -1.45 -4.90
C ALA A 13 -9.82 -0.56 -6.13
N LEU A 14 -9.16 -0.88 -7.25
CA LEU A 14 -9.28 -0.10 -8.48
C LEU A 14 -10.47 -0.58 -9.33
N THR A 15 -10.87 -1.82 -9.14
CA THR A 15 -12.14 -2.37 -9.67
C THR A 15 -12.93 -3.03 -8.54
N GLY A 16 -14.13 -3.54 -8.85
CA GLY A 16 -15.06 -4.11 -7.87
C GLY A 16 -15.87 -3.05 -7.11
N ASP A 17 -16.51 -3.46 -6.02
CA ASP A 17 -17.51 -2.65 -5.32
C ASP A 17 -16.96 -1.35 -4.73
N TRP A 18 -15.65 -1.27 -4.50
CA TRP A 18 -14.99 -0.11 -3.90
C TRP A 18 -14.19 0.73 -4.92
N ALA A 19 -14.36 0.47 -6.21
CA ALA A 19 -13.61 1.10 -7.30
C ALA A 19 -13.60 2.65 -7.23
N ALA A 20 -14.75 3.26 -6.92
CA ALA A 20 -14.86 4.71 -6.81
C ALA A 20 -13.92 5.30 -5.75
N TYR A 21 -13.76 4.61 -4.62
CA TYR A 21 -12.85 5.02 -3.54
C TYR A 21 -11.40 4.81 -3.96
N GLY A 22 -11.04 3.60 -4.39
CA GLY A 22 -9.64 3.28 -4.71
C GLY A 22 -9.10 4.05 -5.91
N GLN A 23 -9.93 4.34 -6.92
CA GLN A 23 -9.52 5.16 -8.06
C GLN A 23 -9.27 6.62 -7.65
N THR A 24 -10.12 7.17 -6.78
CA THR A 24 -9.95 8.53 -6.24
C THR A 24 -8.69 8.63 -5.40
N GLU A 25 -8.46 7.67 -4.50
CA GLU A 25 -7.27 7.68 -3.65
C GLU A 25 -5.98 7.45 -4.47
N LEU A 26 -5.99 6.57 -5.48
CA LEU A 26 -4.84 6.39 -6.37
C LEU A 26 -4.49 7.68 -7.12
N ASN A 27 -5.50 8.40 -7.61
CA ASN A 27 -5.28 9.68 -8.29
C ASN A 27 -4.68 10.71 -7.34
N ALA A 28 -5.16 10.77 -6.09
CA ALA A 28 -4.58 11.64 -5.06
C ALA A 28 -3.13 11.25 -4.72
N ALA A 29 -2.83 9.96 -4.60
CA ALA A 29 -1.47 9.48 -4.36
C ALA A 29 -0.51 9.83 -5.51
N LYS A 30 -0.96 9.68 -6.76
CA LYS A 30 -0.20 10.10 -7.94
C LYS A 30 0.08 11.61 -7.95
N LEU A 31 -0.92 12.42 -7.60
CA LEU A 31 -0.74 13.87 -7.49
C LEU A 31 0.29 14.23 -6.41
N ALA A 32 0.17 13.65 -5.22
CA ALA A 32 1.11 13.89 -4.13
C ALA A 32 2.54 13.48 -4.51
N VAL A 33 2.72 12.34 -5.18
CA VAL A 33 4.04 11.91 -5.67
C VAL A 33 4.58 12.85 -6.73
N ALA A 34 3.75 13.31 -7.67
CA ALA A 34 4.18 14.30 -8.66
C ALA A 34 4.67 15.60 -8.01
N GLU A 35 3.94 16.10 -7.00
CA GLU A 35 4.33 17.31 -6.26
C GLU A 35 5.63 17.12 -5.47
N ILE A 36 5.80 15.98 -4.79
CA ILE A 36 7.02 15.65 -4.03
C ILE A 36 8.22 15.56 -4.97
N ASN A 37 8.06 14.85 -6.09
CA ASN A 37 9.09 14.67 -7.10
C ASN A 37 9.50 16.00 -7.76
N ALA A 38 8.54 16.87 -8.07
CA ALA A 38 8.78 18.21 -8.58
C ALA A 38 9.56 19.11 -7.61
N LYS A 39 9.46 18.85 -6.29
CA LYS A 39 10.22 19.54 -5.24
C LYS A 39 11.60 18.92 -4.97
N GLY A 40 12.08 18.02 -5.83
CA GLY A 40 13.38 17.36 -5.71
C GLY A 40 13.34 15.97 -5.05
N GLY A 41 12.13 15.43 -4.79
CA GLY A 41 11.95 14.10 -4.24
C GLY A 41 12.23 14.00 -2.74
N VAL A 42 12.53 12.78 -2.28
CA VAL A 42 12.83 12.48 -0.87
C VAL A 42 14.28 12.03 -0.77
N LEU A 43 15.07 12.74 0.05
CA LEU A 43 16.51 12.50 0.19
C LEU A 43 17.25 12.53 -1.17
N GLY A 44 16.80 13.39 -2.09
CA GLY A 44 17.33 13.51 -3.44
C GLY A 44 16.92 12.39 -4.41
N LYS A 45 16.02 11.48 -4.01
CA LYS A 45 15.52 10.37 -4.83
C LYS A 45 14.07 10.58 -5.24
N GLN A 46 13.72 10.15 -6.45
CA GLN A 46 12.35 10.24 -6.96
C GLN A 46 11.50 9.10 -6.40
N ILE A 47 10.22 9.33 -6.16
CA ILE A 47 9.26 8.29 -5.78
C ILE A 47 8.61 7.72 -7.04
N GLN A 48 8.52 6.40 -7.14
CA GLN A 48 7.72 5.71 -8.16
C GLN A 48 6.66 4.86 -7.48
N LEU A 49 5.39 5.09 -7.84
CA LEU A 49 4.26 4.29 -7.36
C LEU A 49 4.05 3.04 -8.21
N PHE A 50 3.83 1.91 -7.56
CA PHE A 50 3.48 0.61 -8.15
C PHE A 50 2.07 0.23 -7.71
N PRO A 51 1.03 0.63 -8.47
CA PRO A 51 -0.36 0.36 -8.11
C PRO A 51 -0.75 -1.08 -8.43
N TYR A 52 -1.45 -1.74 -7.51
CA TYR A 52 -2.13 -3.01 -7.75
C TYR A 52 -3.59 -2.96 -7.31
N ASP A 53 -4.43 -3.61 -8.10
CA ASP A 53 -5.85 -3.79 -7.83
C ASP A 53 -6.10 -5.07 -7.02
N PHE A 54 -6.84 -4.95 -5.91
CA PHE A 54 -7.32 -6.11 -5.16
C PHE A 54 -8.80 -6.44 -5.37
N ARG A 55 -9.55 -5.68 -6.19
CA ARG A 55 -10.92 -6.02 -6.61
C ARG A 55 -11.92 -6.28 -5.46
N THR A 56 -11.69 -5.64 -4.31
CA THR A 56 -12.45 -5.90 -3.07
C THR A 56 -12.31 -7.34 -2.51
N ARG A 57 -11.23 -8.06 -2.86
CA ARG A 57 -10.96 -9.44 -2.46
C ARG A 57 -9.66 -9.57 -1.64
N PRO A 58 -9.71 -10.07 -0.39
CA PRO A 58 -8.52 -10.24 0.45
C PRO A 58 -7.43 -11.12 -0.16
N GLU A 59 -7.80 -12.19 -0.87
CA GLU A 59 -6.87 -13.10 -1.53
C GLU A 59 -6.08 -12.42 -2.66
N ASP A 60 -6.72 -11.51 -3.39
CA ASP A 60 -6.06 -10.72 -4.43
C ASP A 60 -5.11 -9.70 -3.78
N ALA A 61 -5.49 -9.11 -2.65
CA ALA A 61 -4.64 -8.20 -1.89
C ALA A 61 -3.36 -8.88 -1.37
N VAL A 62 -3.47 -10.09 -0.82
CA VAL A 62 -2.32 -10.89 -0.36
C VAL A 62 -1.37 -11.20 -1.53
N ASN A 63 -1.92 -11.60 -2.68
CA ASN A 63 -1.11 -11.89 -3.87
C ASN A 63 -0.44 -10.63 -4.43
N ALA A 64 -1.14 -9.51 -4.47
CA ALA A 64 -0.61 -8.22 -4.89
C ALA A 64 0.53 -7.75 -3.96
N PHE A 65 0.33 -7.82 -2.64
CA PHE A 65 1.37 -7.47 -1.67
C PHE A 65 2.62 -8.32 -1.86
N ARG A 66 2.46 -9.64 -2.04
CA ARG A 66 3.59 -10.54 -2.32
C ARG A 66 4.36 -10.11 -3.57
N ARG A 67 3.68 -9.77 -4.67
CA ARG A 67 4.33 -9.30 -5.90
C ARG A 67 5.06 -7.98 -5.70
N MET A 68 4.46 -7.02 -4.98
CA MET A 68 5.13 -5.76 -4.64
C MET A 68 6.42 -5.99 -3.84
N ALA A 69 6.39 -6.91 -2.87
CA ALA A 69 7.55 -7.21 -2.03
C ALA A 69 8.64 -8.01 -2.77
N GLU A 70 8.26 -9.06 -3.49
CA GLU A 70 9.21 -10.00 -4.10
C GLU A 70 9.74 -9.50 -5.45
N ASN A 71 8.85 -8.99 -6.32
CA ASN A 71 9.19 -8.64 -7.69
C ASN A 71 9.56 -7.16 -7.82
N ASP A 72 8.67 -6.28 -7.37
CA ASP A 72 8.89 -4.83 -7.49
C ASP A 72 9.90 -4.31 -6.45
N LYS A 73 10.09 -5.07 -5.35
CA LYS A 73 10.98 -4.75 -4.23
C LYS A 73 10.70 -3.37 -3.65
N VAL A 74 9.43 -3.08 -3.43
CA VAL A 74 8.99 -1.80 -2.86
C VAL A 74 9.49 -1.65 -1.42
N VAL A 75 9.79 -0.41 -1.02
CA VAL A 75 10.26 -0.12 0.35
C VAL A 75 9.11 0.04 1.34
N ALA A 76 7.88 0.25 0.85
CA ALA A 76 6.67 0.38 1.64
C ALA A 76 5.45 0.09 0.75
N VAL A 77 4.34 -0.31 1.38
CA VAL A 77 3.03 -0.42 0.74
C VAL A 77 2.07 0.55 1.41
N VAL A 78 1.37 1.34 0.60
CA VAL A 78 0.37 2.32 1.05
C VAL A 78 -0.99 1.96 0.47
N GLY A 79 -2.06 2.31 1.18
CA GLY A 79 -3.37 2.48 0.56
C GLY A 79 -4.37 1.36 0.80
N ALA A 80 -4.05 0.27 1.48
CA ALA A 80 -5.01 -0.82 1.68
C ALA A 80 -6.34 -0.25 2.22
N ASN A 81 -7.38 -0.20 1.36
CA ASN A 81 -8.58 0.62 1.53
C ASN A 81 -9.61 0.01 2.49
N GLY A 82 -9.18 -0.68 3.54
CA GLY A 82 -10.11 -1.24 4.51
C GLY A 82 -9.44 -2.14 5.52
N SER A 83 -10.05 -2.18 6.71
CA SER A 83 -9.48 -2.89 7.86
C SER A 83 -9.21 -4.37 7.58
N GLY A 84 -10.16 -5.09 6.96
CA GLY A 84 -10.02 -6.51 6.66
C GLY A 84 -8.87 -6.82 5.69
N ILE A 85 -8.63 -5.91 4.73
CA ILE A 85 -7.49 -6.02 3.81
C ILE A 85 -6.18 -5.81 4.58
N ASN A 86 -6.14 -4.77 5.44
CA ASN A 86 -4.96 -4.49 6.23
C ASN A 86 -4.59 -5.64 7.17
N ILE A 87 -5.58 -6.24 7.83
CA ILE A 87 -5.41 -7.41 8.71
C ILE A 87 -4.87 -8.60 7.90
N ALA A 88 -5.44 -8.87 6.71
CA ALA A 88 -5.02 -9.98 5.87
C ALA A 88 -3.58 -9.84 5.35
N THR A 89 -3.10 -8.62 5.10
CA THR A 89 -1.75 -8.37 4.59
C THR A 89 -0.70 -8.09 5.67
N ALA A 90 -1.10 -7.80 6.92
CA ALA A 90 -0.17 -7.50 8.02
C ALA A 90 0.89 -8.60 8.27
N PRO A 91 0.56 -9.92 8.24
CA PRO A 91 1.59 -10.96 8.36
C PRO A 91 2.62 -10.93 7.24
N LEU A 92 2.22 -10.52 6.02
CA LEU A 92 3.14 -10.37 4.89
C LEU A 92 4.05 -9.17 5.09
N ALA A 93 3.53 -8.03 5.55
CA ALA A 93 4.34 -6.86 5.89
C ALA A 93 5.46 -7.23 6.89
N ASN A 94 5.11 -7.99 7.94
CA ASN A 94 6.07 -8.48 8.94
C ASN A 94 7.08 -9.49 8.39
N ARG A 95 6.64 -10.40 7.51
CA ARG A 95 7.49 -11.42 6.89
C ARG A 95 8.49 -10.81 5.92
N TYR A 96 8.03 -9.94 5.03
CA TYR A 96 8.87 -9.31 3.99
C TYR A 96 9.63 -8.09 4.49
N LYS A 97 9.37 -7.63 5.73
CA LYS A 97 9.95 -6.41 6.31
C LYS A 97 9.64 -5.17 5.46
N VAL A 98 8.43 -5.13 4.90
CA VAL A 98 7.92 -4.01 4.12
C VAL A 98 6.80 -3.36 4.92
N PRO A 99 6.98 -2.14 5.46
CA PRO A 99 5.95 -1.46 6.22
C PRO A 99 4.69 -1.20 5.37
N GLN A 100 3.54 -1.30 6.03
CA GLN A 100 2.23 -1.08 5.44
C GLN A 100 1.55 0.13 6.09
N ILE A 101 0.98 1.02 5.28
CA ILE A 101 0.22 2.19 5.74
C ILE A 101 -1.20 2.09 5.17
N GLY A 102 -2.18 1.78 6.02
CA GLY A 102 -3.61 1.74 5.65
C GLY A 102 -4.24 3.13 5.62
N THR A 103 -5.23 3.35 4.75
CA THR A 103 -5.90 4.65 4.56
C THR A 103 -7.33 4.71 5.08
N VAL A 104 -7.99 3.56 5.26
CA VAL A 104 -9.42 3.48 5.65
C VAL A 104 -9.67 2.42 6.74
N SER A 105 -8.71 2.27 7.64
CA SER A 105 -8.77 1.28 8.72
C SER A 105 -9.52 1.82 9.93
N THR A 106 -10.61 1.15 10.31
CA THR A 106 -11.49 1.54 11.43
C THR A 106 -11.79 0.39 12.40
N ASN A 107 -11.45 -0.85 12.06
CA ASN A 107 -11.62 -2.00 12.94
C ASN A 107 -10.51 -2.01 14.00
N LEU A 108 -10.85 -2.27 15.27
CA LEU A 108 -9.88 -2.35 16.37
C LEU A 108 -8.74 -3.35 16.12
N LEU A 109 -9.02 -4.43 15.38
CA LEU A 109 -8.03 -5.48 15.09
C LEU A 109 -6.86 -5.02 14.18
N VAL A 110 -6.89 -3.78 13.68
CA VAL A 110 -5.71 -3.17 13.03
C VAL A 110 -4.71 -2.61 14.05
N THR A 111 -5.10 -2.49 15.31
CA THR A 111 -4.32 -1.93 16.41
C THR A 111 -3.98 -2.99 17.45
N VAL A 112 -4.94 -3.89 17.76
CA VAL A 112 -4.82 -4.90 18.83
C VAL A 112 -5.10 -6.30 18.29
N ASN A 113 -4.62 -7.33 19.00
CA ASN A 113 -4.95 -8.73 18.73
C ASN A 113 -6.40 -9.07 19.11
N ASP A 114 -6.85 -10.30 18.86
CA ASP A 114 -8.22 -10.77 19.18
C ASP A 114 -8.56 -10.71 20.68
N GLN A 115 -7.56 -10.56 21.54
CA GLN A 115 -7.69 -10.42 23.00
C GLN A 115 -7.66 -8.95 23.45
N GLY A 116 -7.46 -7.99 22.53
CA GLY A 116 -7.40 -6.57 22.82
C GLY A 116 -6.02 -6.06 23.26
N GLU A 117 -4.97 -6.85 23.09
CA GLU A 117 -3.59 -6.51 23.45
C GLU A 117 -2.79 -6.01 22.23
N LEU A 118 -1.74 -5.23 22.45
CA LEU A 118 -0.85 -4.70 21.39
C LEU A 118 0.18 -5.74 20.91
#